data_AF-A0AAD9CBU2-F1
#
_entry.id   AF-A0AAD9CBU2-F1
#
_cell.length_a   1.000
_cell.length_b   1.000
_cell.length_c   1.000
_cell.angle_alpha   90.00
_cell.angle_beta   90.00
_cell.angle_gamma   90.00
#
_symmetry.space_group_name_H-M   'P 1'
#
loop_
_entity.id
_entity.type
_entity.pdbx_description
1 polymer ?
#
loop_
_entity_poly.entity_id
_entity_poly.type
_entity_poly.pdbx_seq_one_letter_code
_entity_poly.pdbx_strand_id
1 'polypeptide(L)'
;MILSLMLGLASTIFSVLGLKCTKIGRISESAKEKMALTGGLLFILSGVFSLSAVSWYASRIIHEFHDPLYGGFSNMEFYMKLNLLKSSD
;
A
#
# COMPACT_ATOMS: atom_id res chain seq x y z
N MET A 1 5.68 -2.27 -3.39
CA MET A 1 4.55 -3.03 -2.85
C MET A 1 4.83 -3.60 -1.46
N ILE A 2 6.02 -4.16 -1.17
CA ILE A 2 6.31 -4.76 0.15
C ILE A 2 6.38 -3.77 1.32
N LEU A 3 6.97 -2.59 1.13
CA LEU A 3 6.91 -1.53 2.15
C LEU A 3 5.47 -1.14 2.49
N SER A 4 4.58 -1.04 1.48
CA SER A 4 3.17 -0.74 1.68
C SER A 4 2.44 -1.83 2.49
N LEU A 5 2.81 -3.10 2.30
CA LEU A 5 2.27 -4.22 3.09
C LEU A 5 2.74 -4.17 4.55
N MET A 6 4.05 -3.93 4.78
CA MET A 6 4.61 -3.78 6.12
C MET A 6 4.01 -2.59 6.86
N LEU A 7 3.90 -1.43 6.20
CA LEU A 7 3.26 -0.25 6.75
C LEU A 7 1.77 -0.48 6.99
N GLY A 8 1.07 -1.19 6.10
CA GLY A 8 -0.36 -1.52 6.23
C GLY A 8 -0.65 -2.40 7.44
N LEU A 9 0.15 -3.45 7.65
CA LEU A 9 0.05 -4.32 8.84
C LEU A 9 0.35 -3.54 10.12
N ALA A 10 1.42 -2.73 10.15
CA ALA A 10 1.77 -1.91 11.30
C ALA A 10 0.69 -0.87 11.63
N SER A 11 0.09 -0.22 10.61
CA SER A 11 -0.96 0.79 10.81
C SER A 11 -2.31 0.19 11.20
N THR A 12 -2.58 -1.05 10.83
CA THR A 12 -3.74 -1.81 11.35
C THR A 12 -3.60 -2.04 12.85
N ILE A 13 -2.41 -2.48 13.29
CA ILE A 13 -2.11 -2.65 14.72
C ILE A 13 -2.23 -1.31 15.46
N PHE A 14 -1.67 -0.24 14.89
CA PHE A 14 -1.75 1.11 15.47
C PHE A 14 -3.19 1.62 15.59
N SER A 15 -4.04 1.32 14.61
CA SER A 15 -5.47 1.65 14.64
C SER A 15 -6.17 0.91 15.78
N VAL A 16 -5.90 -0.39 15.97
CA VAL A 16 -6.48 -1.21 17.05
C VAL A 16 -6.05 -0.73 18.44
N LEU A 17 -4.80 -0.26 18.59
CA LEU A 17 -4.30 0.32 19.84
C LEU A 17 -4.95 1.67 20.20
N GLY A 18 -5.45 2.38 19.19
CA GLY A 18 -6.14 3.67 19.32
C GLY A 18 -7.57 3.58 19.87
N LEU A 19 -8.24 2.43 19.80
CA LEU A 19 -9.62 2.29 20.31
C LEU A 19 -9.69 2.44 21.83
N LYS A 20 -10.75 3.09 22.32
CA LYS A 20 -11.01 3.31 23.75
C LYS A 20 -11.05 2.00 24.57
N CYS A 21 -11.36 0.86 23.95
CA CYS A 21 -11.39 -0.46 24.58
C CYS A 21 -10.01 -1.00 24.99
N THR A 22 -8.91 -0.48 24.42
CA THR A 22 -7.55 -0.92 24.72
C THR A 22 -6.99 -0.12 25.91
N LYS A 23 -7.07 -0.63 27.14
CA LYS A 23 -6.57 0.06 28.34
C LYS A 23 -5.03 0.00 28.44
N ILE A 24 -4.33 0.72 27.56
CA ILE A 24 -2.91 1.05 27.79
C ILE A 24 -2.86 2.06 28.95
N GLY A 25 -2.20 1.69 30.05
CA GLY A 25 -2.26 2.40 31.34
C GLY A 25 -1.98 3.90 31.28
N ARG A 26 -2.65 4.69 32.15
CA ARG A 26 -2.47 6.13 32.46
C ARG A 26 -2.13 7.11 31.30
N ILE A 27 -2.38 6.76 30.04
CA ILE A 27 -2.26 7.70 28.92
C ILE A 27 -3.53 8.56 28.87
N SER A 28 -3.36 9.86 28.66
CA SER A 28 -4.47 10.80 28.52
C SER A 28 -5.39 10.41 27.37
N GLU A 29 -6.72 10.50 27.56
CA GLU A 29 -7.71 10.15 26.53
C GLU A 29 -7.46 10.90 25.21
N SER A 30 -7.00 12.15 25.28
CA SER A 30 -6.65 12.97 24.10
C SER A 30 -5.45 12.42 23.31
N ALA A 31 -4.46 11.80 23.94
CA ALA A 31 -3.34 11.20 23.23
C ALA A 31 -3.77 9.94 22.48
N LYS A 32 -4.71 9.18 23.05
CA LYS A 32 -5.27 7.96 22.46
C LYS A 32 -6.06 8.24 21.17
N GLU A 33 -6.86 9.30 21.20
CA GLU A 33 -7.64 9.76 20.05
C GLU A 33 -6.74 10.20 18.90
N LYS A 34 -5.68 10.97 19.21
CA LYS A 34 -4.67 11.37 18.21
C LYS A 34 -3.93 10.19 17.60
N MET A 35 -3.62 9.16 18.39
CA MET A 35 -2.98 7.94 17.88
C MET A 35 -3.89 7.16 16.92
N ALA A 36 -5.18 7.03 17.22
CA ALA A 36 -6.15 6.39 16.33
C ALA A 36 -6.28 7.14 15.00
N LEU A 37 -6.41 8.47 15.06
CA LEU A 37 -6.50 9.35 13.89
C LEU A 37 -5.25 9.28 13.02
N THR A 38 -4.07 9.32 13.64
CA THR A 38 -2.78 9.27 12.92
C THR A 38 -2.55 7.90 12.30
N GLY A 39 -2.90 6.82 13.00
CA GLY A 39 -2.81 5.45 12.48
C GLY A 39 -3.69 5.21 11.25
N GLY A 40 -4.94 5.68 11.30
CA GLY A 40 -5.86 5.59 10.17
C GLY A 40 -5.42 6.44 8.96
N LEU A 41 -4.92 7.66 9.21
CA LEU A 41 -4.43 8.52 8.14
C LEU A 41 -3.21 7.92 7.41
N LEU A 42 -2.28 7.33 8.17
CA LEU A 42 -1.13 6.62 7.61
C LEU A 42 -1.54 5.37 6.81
N PHE A 43 -2.57 4.65 7.26
CA PHE A 43 -3.12 3.50 6.53
C PHE A 43 -3.68 3.90 5.16
N ILE A 44 -4.48 4.98 5.11
CA ILE A 44 -5.05 5.49 3.86
C ILE A 44 -3.93 5.96 2.92
N LEU A 45 -2.93 6.70 3.42
CA LEU A 45 -1.80 7.15 2.60
C LEU A 45 -1.03 5.98 1.98
N SER A 46 -0.76 4.93 2.76
CA SER A 46 -0.08 3.73 2.28
C SER A 46 -0.87 3.03 1.16
N GLY A 47 -2.20 2.91 1.33
CA GLY A 47 -3.10 2.31 0.35
C GLY A 47 -3.13 3.10 -0.96
N VAL A 48 -3.30 4.42 -0.88
CA VAL A 48 -3.34 5.31 -2.06
C VAL A 48 -2.02 5.27 -2.82
N PHE A 49 -0.88 5.22 -2.12
CA PHE A 49 0.42 5.12 -2.78
C PHE A 49 0.58 3.83 -3.58
N SER A 50 0.14 2.69 -3.03
CA SER A 50 0.17 1.42 -3.76
C SER A 50 -0.79 1.43 -4.96
N LEU A 51 -1.96 2.06 -4.83
CA LEU A 51 -2.92 2.20 -5.93
C LEU A 51 -2.34 3.04 -7.07
N SER A 52 -1.67 4.15 -6.74
CA SER A 52 -0.98 5.00 -7.71
C SER A 52 0.13 4.24 -8.46
N ALA A 53 0.90 3.40 -7.76
CA ALA A 53 1.93 2.56 -8.38
C ALA A 53 1.34 1.56 -9.39
N VAL A 54 0.22 0.91 -9.04
CA VAL A 54 -0.48 -0.02 -9.94
C VAL A 54 -1.12 0.71 -11.12
N SER A 55 -1.71 1.89 -10.86
CA SER A 55 -2.33 2.72 -11.90
C SER A 55 -1.32 3.20 -12.95
N TRP A 56 -0.12 3.60 -12.50
CA TRP A 56 0.97 3.97 -13.41
C TRP A 56 1.41 2.80 -14.28
N TYR A 57 1.51 1.60 -13.69
CA TYR A 57 1.83 0.39 -14.43
C TYR A 57 0.77 0.07 -15.48
N ALA A 58 -0.51 0.13 -15.12
CA ALA A 58 -1.62 -0.08 -16.06
C ALA A 58 -1.62 0.94 -17.22
N SER A 59 -1.34 2.22 -16.93
CA SER A 59 -1.28 3.26 -17.97
C SER A 59 -0.15 3.01 -18.98
N ARG A 60 1.02 2.57 -18.51
CA ARG A 60 2.16 2.19 -19.38
C ARG A 60 1.80 1.02 -20.29
N ILE A 61 1.17 0.01 -19.72
CA ILE A 61 0.65 -1.14 -20.46
C ILE A 61 -0.31 -0.69 -21.57
N ILE A 62 -1.31 0.13 -21.25
CA ILE A 62 -2.32 0.57 -22.23
C ILE A 62 -1.69 1.36 -23.37
N HIS A 63 -0.68 2.17 -23.08
CA HIS A 63 0.12 2.86 -24.10
C HIS A 63 0.84 1.87 -25.02
N GLU A 64 1.41 0.80 -24.46
CA GLU A 64 2.13 -0.22 -25.24
C GLU A 64 1.19 -1.05 -26.12
N PHE A 65 -0.08 -1.22 -25.73
CA PHE A 65 -1.11 -1.84 -26.56
C PHE A 65 -1.63 -0.95 -27.70
N HIS A 66 -1.41 0.35 -27.61
CA HIS A 66 -1.80 1.29 -28.66
C HIS A 66 -0.80 1.33 -29.81
N ASP A 67 0.42 0.82 -29.61
CA ASP A 67 1.44 0.65 -30.64
C ASP A 67 1.33 -0.75 -31.29
N PRO A 68 0.88 -0.87 -32.56
CA PRO A 68 0.60 -2.15 -33.21
C PRO A 68 1.84 -3.04 -33.47
N LEU A 69 3.05 -2.60 -33.09
CA LEU A 69 4.31 -3.33 -33.27
C LEU A 69 4.83 -4.05 -32.02
N TYR A 70 4.20 -3.90 -30.86
CA TYR A 70 4.63 -4.61 -29.65
C TYR A 70 3.97 -5.98 -29.58
N GLY A 71 4.74 -7.01 -29.92
CA GLY A 71 4.39 -8.43 -29.77
C GLY A 71 3.84 -8.70 -28.37
N GLY A 72 2.55 -9.05 -28.35
CA GLY A 72 1.72 -9.01 -27.17
C GLY A 72 1.97 -10.07 -26.12
N PHE A 73 1.43 -9.77 -24.93
CA PHE A 73 1.10 -10.67 -23.83
C PHE A 73 2.27 -11.35 -23.08
N SER A 74 3.28 -11.89 -23.76
CA SER A 74 4.41 -12.60 -23.12
C SER A 74 5.33 -11.68 -22.30
N ASN A 75 5.54 -10.44 -22.77
CA ASN A 75 6.36 -9.45 -22.06
C ASN A 75 5.69 -8.89 -20.80
N MET A 76 4.35 -8.86 -20.77
CA MET A 76 3.59 -8.39 -19.60
C MET A 76 3.70 -9.38 -18.44
N GLU A 77 3.55 -10.68 -18.72
CA GLU A 77 3.75 -11.72 -17.70
C GLU A 77 5.17 -11.66 -17.14
N PHE A 78 6.18 -11.46 -18.00
CA PHE A 78 7.58 -11.32 -17.60
C PHE A 78 7.85 -10.06 -16.78
N TYR A 79 7.24 -8.92 -17.12
CA TYR A 79 7.34 -7.68 -16.35
C TYR A 79 6.67 -7.80 -14.98
N MET A 80 5.51 -8.47 -14.89
CA MET A 80 4.85 -8.73 -13.62
C MET A 80 5.69 -9.70 -12.77
N LYS A 81 6.27 -10.75 -13.37
CA LYS A 81 7.20 -11.68 -12.71
C LYS A 81 8.49 -11.00 -12.24
N LEU A 82 9.06 -10.08 -13.01
CA LEU A 82 10.23 -9.27 -12.64
C LEU A 82 9.91 -8.29 -11.50
N ASN A 83 8.74 -7.64 -11.53
CA ASN A 83 8.30 -6.77 -10.44
C ASN A 83 8.02 -7.56 -9.16
N LEU A 84 7.50 -8.79 -9.26
CA LEU A 84 7.35 -9.69 -8.11
C LEU A 84 8.69 -10.19 -7.57
N LEU A 85 9.66 -10.51 -8.42
CA LEU A 85 11.02 -10.87 -7.99
C LEU A 85 11.74 -9.69 -7.33
N LYS A 86 11.56 -8.46 -7.83
CA LYS A 86 12.10 -7.24 -7.22
C LYS A 86 11.38 -6.78 -5.96
N SER A 87 10.21 -7.34 -5.68
CA SER A 87 9.53 -7.16 -4.40
C SER A 87 10.20 -8.02 -3.32
N SER A 88 10.77 -9.18 -3.67
CA SER A 88 11.32 -10.15 -2.72
C SER A 88 12.75 -9.86 -2.23
N ASP A 89 13.37 -8.79 -2.71
CA ASP A 89 14.64 -8.21 -2.21
C ASP A 89 14.39 -6.88 -1.50
#